data_AF-A0AAU9DJ31-F1
#
_entry.id   AF-A0AAU9DJ31-F1
#
_cell.length_a   1.000
_cell.length_b   1.000
_cell.length_c   1.000
_cell.angle_alpha   90.00
_cell.angle_beta   90.00
_cell.angle_gamma   90.00
#
_symmetry.space_group_name_H-M   'P 1'
#
loop_
_entity.id
_entity.type
_entity.pdbx_description
1 polymer ?
#
loop_
_entity_poly.entity_id
_entity_poly.type
_entity_poly.pdbx_seq_one_letter_code
_entity_poly.pdbx_strand_id
1 'polypeptide(L)'
;MFFNSIEEVNTYLPVGVNIAFESISPDLGVEYLLPLLGYELIVELEQAYKDDDINKKLLKHLQASEINNAYAQNLPVAQVNISDSGVRIETEDGKKTAFKHQIVGLRDDYFLPKRDIATEMILRFLERNQADYLKWNKSCVKPDLWIPDATTFDGYYDIGESRTKYAGMVREIRRIQADLERQGGSDTDTTRRLLALHTIYSNKLYHEAEYKKVKALVLKAWADFQEETKGKRNHTIETKEDNATFRAF
;
A
#
# COMPACT_ATOMS: atom_id res chain seq x y z
N MET A 1 -5.44 -1.14 21.20
CA MET A 1 -5.83 -2.56 21.15
C MET A 1 -7.34 -2.68 21.07
N PHE A 2 -7.86 -3.45 20.10
CA PHE A 2 -9.30 -3.68 19.90
C PHE A 2 -9.76 -5.08 20.33
N PHE A 3 -9.10 -5.70 21.30
CA PHE A 3 -9.46 -6.99 21.85
C PHE A 3 -9.39 -6.95 23.36
N ASN A 4 -10.36 -7.57 24.03
CA ASN A 4 -10.40 -7.72 25.49
C ASN A 4 -10.39 -9.18 25.94
N SER A 5 -10.62 -10.14 25.03
CA SER A 5 -10.67 -11.55 25.38
C SER A 5 -10.23 -12.50 24.26
N ILE A 6 -9.97 -13.76 24.63
CA ILE A 6 -9.61 -14.81 23.67
C ILE A 6 -10.79 -15.22 22.77
N GLU A 7 -12.02 -15.09 23.26
CA GLU A 7 -13.24 -15.39 22.50
C GLU A 7 -13.40 -14.46 21.30
N GLU A 8 -13.11 -13.16 21.48
CA GLU A 8 -13.07 -12.21 20.38
C GLU A 8 -12.00 -12.59 19.36
N VAL A 9 -10.79 -12.93 19.83
CA VAL A 9 -9.67 -13.37 18.96
C VAL A 9 -10.05 -14.61 18.14
N ASN A 10 -10.66 -15.61 18.78
CA ASN A 10 -11.07 -16.86 18.13
C ASN A 10 -12.11 -16.66 17.02
N THR A 11 -12.84 -15.54 17.02
CA THR A 11 -13.80 -15.20 15.97
C THR A 11 -13.12 -14.88 14.63
N TYR A 12 -11.85 -14.46 14.64
CA TYR A 12 -11.11 -14.02 13.46
C TYR A 12 -10.08 -15.04 12.96
N LEU A 13 -9.83 -16.08 13.73
CA LEU A 13 -8.82 -17.10 13.42
C LEU A 13 -9.47 -18.38 12.87
N PRO A 14 -8.76 -19.14 12.02
CA PRO A 14 -9.24 -20.43 11.59
C PRO A 14 -9.39 -21.39 12.78
N VAL A 15 -10.40 -22.27 12.70
CA VAL A 15 -10.70 -23.28 13.73
C VAL A 15 -9.47 -24.16 13.96
N GLY A 16 -9.02 -24.26 15.21
CA GLY A 16 -7.89 -25.12 15.62
C GLY A 16 -6.68 -24.37 16.17
N VAL A 17 -6.70 -23.04 16.19
CA VAL A 17 -5.67 -22.24 16.86
C VAL A 17 -5.96 -22.20 18.36
N ASN A 18 -5.25 -23.00 19.13
CA ASN A 18 -5.31 -22.97 20.59
C ASN A 18 -4.15 -22.12 21.12
N ILE A 19 -4.38 -20.82 21.28
CA ILE A 19 -3.38 -19.85 21.73
C ILE A 19 -3.88 -19.17 23.00
N ALA A 20 -2.99 -19.02 23.98
CA ALA A 20 -3.28 -18.24 25.18
C ALA A 20 -3.25 -16.75 24.85
N PHE A 21 -4.23 -15.98 25.30
CA PHE A 21 -4.32 -14.55 25.00
C PHE A 21 -3.05 -13.81 25.42
N GLU A 22 -2.45 -14.21 26.54
CA GLU A 22 -1.21 -13.66 27.10
C GLU A 22 -0.04 -13.79 26.13
N SER A 23 -0.01 -14.83 25.31
CA SER A 23 1.10 -15.08 24.36
C SER A 23 1.04 -14.22 23.11
N ILE A 24 -0.16 -13.76 22.72
CA ILE A 24 -0.37 -12.92 21.53
C ILE A 24 -0.58 -11.45 21.90
N SER A 25 -1.03 -11.17 23.13
CA SER A 25 -1.35 -9.82 23.60
C SER A 25 -0.22 -8.78 23.43
N PRO A 26 1.08 -9.11 23.55
CA PRO A 26 2.14 -8.13 23.34
C PRO A 26 2.28 -7.68 21.88
N ASP A 27 1.83 -8.52 20.95
CA ASP A 27 1.84 -8.25 19.51
C ASP A 27 0.52 -7.66 19.00
N LEU A 28 -0.51 -7.60 19.85
CA LEU A 28 -1.74 -6.86 19.57
C LEU A 28 -1.44 -5.37 19.64
N GLY A 29 -1.74 -4.68 18.55
CA GLY A 29 -1.43 -3.28 18.39
C GLY A 29 -1.81 -2.74 17.02
N VAL A 30 -1.92 -1.43 16.94
CA VAL A 30 -2.41 -0.68 15.78
C VAL A 30 -1.38 0.33 15.27
N GLU A 31 -0.13 0.19 15.71
CA GLU A 31 0.98 1.07 15.37
C GLU A 31 1.22 1.10 13.86
N TYR A 32 1.03 -0.04 13.19
CA TYR A 32 1.15 -0.13 11.73
C TYR A 32 0.04 0.63 10.99
N LEU A 33 -1.09 0.94 11.64
CA LEU A 33 -2.17 1.76 11.09
C LEU A 33 -1.95 3.26 11.31
N LEU A 34 -1.05 3.67 12.22
CA LEU A 34 -0.77 5.10 12.48
C LEU A 34 -0.47 5.92 11.23
N PRO A 35 0.35 5.45 10.26
CA PRO A 35 0.61 6.21 9.05
C PRO A 35 -0.62 6.42 8.16
N LEU A 36 -1.64 5.57 8.28
CA LEU A 36 -2.83 5.53 7.43
C LEU A 36 -4.05 6.23 8.06
N LEU A 37 -4.20 6.09 9.39
CA LEU A 37 -5.36 6.58 10.13
C LEU A 37 -5.07 7.88 10.88
N GLY A 38 -3.80 8.11 11.24
CA GLY A 38 -3.41 9.17 12.16
C GLY A 38 -3.67 8.81 13.62
N TYR A 39 -2.87 9.41 14.50
CA TYR A 39 -2.93 9.15 15.94
C TYR A 39 -4.28 9.53 16.57
N GLU A 40 -4.82 10.70 16.21
CA GLU A 40 -6.06 11.22 16.81
C GLU A 40 -7.27 10.32 16.55
N LEU A 41 -7.39 9.78 15.34
CA LEU A 41 -8.45 8.84 14.99
C LEU A 41 -8.28 7.51 15.75
N ILE A 42 -7.05 7.00 15.86
CA ILE A 42 -6.81 5.75 16.60
C ILE A 42 -7.24 5.89 18.06
N VAL A 43 -6.86 6.98 18.74
CA VAL A 43 -7.25 7.25 20.12
C VAL A 43 -8.77 7.35 20.26
N GLU A 44 -9.45 8.02 19.31
CA GLU A 44 -10.91 8.11 19.29
C GLU A 44 -11.57 6.73 19.16
N LEU A 45 -11.08 5.90 18.24
CA LEU A 45 -11.62 4.56 18.02
C LEU A 45 -11.38 3.65 19.23
N GLU A 46 -10.22 3.72 19.86
CA GLU A 46 -9.93 2.95 21.08
C GLU A 46 -10.83 3.36 22.23
N GLN A 47 -11.12 4.66 22.37
CA GLN A 47 -12.07 5.15 23.37
C GLN A 47 -13.49 4.68 23.04
N ALA A 48 -13.94 4.81 21.79
CA ALA A 48 -15.25 4.34 21.35
C ALA A 48 -15.43 2.82 21.54
N TYR A 49 -14.36 2.03 21.40
CA TYR A 49 -14.40 0.60 21.69
C TYR A 49 -14.58 0.32 23.19
N LYS A 50 -13.89 1.06 24.07
CA LYS A 50 -14.05 0.93 25.53
C LYS A 50 -15.45 1.32 26.00
N ASP A 51 -16.06 2.29 25.32
CA ASP A 51 -17.40 2.80 25.64
C ASP A 51 -18.53 2.02 24.94
N ASP A 52 -18.22 0.97 24.16
CA ASP A 52 -19.15 0.19 23.32
C ASP A 52 -19.97 1.03 22.32
N ASP A 53 -19.41 2.16 21.87
CA ASP A 53 -20.03 3.10 20.91
C ASP A 53 -19.39 3.00 19.50
N ILE A 54 -18.39 2.14 19.34
CA ILE A 54 -17.72 1.99 18.04
C ILE A 54 -18.64 1.35 17.00
N ASN A 55 -18.58 1.85 15.77
CA ASN A 55 -19.30 1.25 14.65
C ASN A 55 -18.86 -0.21 14.45
N LYS A 56 -19.79 -1.15 14.61
CA LYS A 56 -19.53 -2.60 14.54
C LYS A 56 -18.89 -3.07 13.23
N LYS A 57 -19.20 -2.42 12.10
CA LYS A 57 -18.57 -2.77 10.81
C LYS A 57 -17.10 -2.33 10.78
N LEU A 58 -16.81 -1.13 11.27
CA LEU A 58 -15.45 -0.62 11.38
C LEU A 58 -14.63 -1.45 12.38
N LEU A 59 -15.19 -1.72 13.56
CA LEU A 59 -14.56 -2.56 14.59
C LEU A 59 -14.18 -3.93 14.04
N LYS A 60 -15.08 -4.58 13.29
CA LYS A 60 -14.80 -5.88 12.67
C LYS A 60 -13.57 -5.84 11.78
N HIS A 61 -13.39 -4.77 11.00
CA HIS A 61 -12.24 -4.64 10.11
C HIS A 61 -10.96 -4.26 10.88
N LEU A 62 -11.05 -3.43 11.92
CA LEU A 62 -9.94 -3.11 12.83
C LEU A 62 -9.41 -4.37 13.53
N GLN A 63 -10.29 -5.12 14.17
CA GLN A 63 -9.98 -6.38 14.85
C GLN A 63 -9.36 -7.39 13.89
N ALA A 64 -9.98 -7.60 12.72
CA ALA A 64 -9.44 -8.49 11.70
C ALA A 64 -8.03 -8.04 11.26
N SER A 65 -7.79 -6.75 11.07
CA SER A 65 -6.48 -6.25 10.67
C SER A 65 -5.44 -6.45 11.78
N GLU A 66 -5.78 -6.05 13.01
CA GLU A 66 -4.90 -6.15 14.19
C GLU A 66 -4.51 -7.60 14.47
N ILE A 67 -5.45 -8.55 14.52
CA ILE A 67 -5.12 -9.94 14.85
C ILE A 67 -4.27 -10.61 13.77
N ASN A 68 -4.56 -10.35 12.48
CA ASN A 68 -3.74 -10.91 11.41
C ASN A 68 -2.32 -10.30 11.43
N ASN A 69 -2.17 -9.04 11.81
CA ASN A 69 -0.85 -8.44 12.02
C ASN A 69 -0.14 -9.07 13.21
N ALA A 70 -0.80 -9.21 14.36
CA ALA A 70 -0.23 -9.79 15.58
C ALA A 70 0.28 -11.21 15.32
N TYR A 71 -0.50 -12.04 14.63
CA TYR A 71 -0.07 -13.38 14.24
C TYR A 71 1.13 -13.36 13.31
N ALA A 72 1.15 -12.48 12.31
CA ALA A 72 2.29 -12.35 11.42
C ALA A 72 3.59 -12.00 12.17
N GLN A 73 3.52 -11.19 13.22
CA GLN A 73 4.66 -10.83 14.07
C GLN A 73 5.05 -11.94 15.04
N ASN A 74 4.07 -12.64 15.62
CA ASN A 74 4.27 -13.66 16.64
C ASN A 74 4.77 -15.00 16.06
N LEU A 75 4.40 -15.34 14.82
CA LEU A 75 4.73 -16.62 14.18
C LEU A 75 6.20 -17.07 14.28
N PRO A 76 7.22 -16.20 14.10
CA PRO A 76 8.63 -16.59 14.25
C PRO A 76 9.02 -17.00 15.67
N VAL A 77 8.36 -16.44 16.69
CA VAL A 77 8.66 -16.68 18.12
C VAL A 77 7.73 -17.71 18.77
N ALA A 78 6.57 -17.99 18.17
CA ALA A 78 5.57 -18.92 18.68
C ALA A 78 6.08 -20.37 18.89
N GLN A 79 7.18 -20.77 18.25
CA GLN A 79 7.80 -22.09 18.38
C GLN A 79 9.02 -22.12 19.31
N VAL A 80 9.34 -20.97 19.94
CA VAL A 80 10.57 -20.77 20.68
C VAL A 80 10.25 -20.61 22.17
N ASN A 81 10.93 -21.39 23.00
CA ASN A 81 10.96 -21.22 24.43
C ASN A 81 12.22 -20.44 24.82
N ILE A 82 12.04 -19.30 25.50
CA ILE A 82 13.11 -18.46 26.03
C ILE A 82 13.11 -18.60 27.55
N SER A 83 14.23 -19.10 28.10
CA SER A 83 14.41 -19.28 29.55
C SER A 83 15.85 -18.91 29.95
N ASP A 84 16.14 -18.94 31.25
CA ASP A 84 17.51 -18.75 31.77
C ASP A 84 18.51 -19.77 31.22
N SER A 85 18.03 -20.93 30.75
CA SER A 85 18.83 -21.97 30.11
C SER A 85 19.09 -21.75 28.61
N GLY A 86 18.68 -20.58 28.09
CA GLY A 86 18.85 -20.17 26.70
C GLY A 86 17.57 -20.27 25.86
N VAL A 87 17.76 -20.14 24.54
CA VAL A 87 16.69 -20.15 23.54
C VAL A 87 16.61 -21.55 22.91
N ARG A 88 15.45 -22.20 22.98
CA ARG A 88 15.22 -23.56 22.45
C ARG A 88 13.97 -23.60 21.59
N ILE A 89 13.96 -24.47 20.60
CA ILE A 89 12.74 -24.80 19.86
C ILE A 89 11.94 -25.78 20.70
N GLU A 90 10.65 -25.50 20.88
CA GLU A 90 9.77 -26.41 21.57
C GLU A 90 9.48 -27.64 20.68
N THR A 91 9.88 -28.81 21.18
CA THR A 91 9.64 -30.11 20.55
C THR A 91 8.92 -30.99 21.55
N GLU A 92 7.72 -31.43 21.21
CA GLU A 92 6.95 -32.37 22.02
C GLU A 92 6.97 -33.75 21.35
N ASP A 93 7.06 -34.81 22.16
CA ASP A 93 7.04 -36.19 21.63
C ASP A 93 5.76 -36.44 20.83
N GLY A 94 5.91 -36.77 19.55
CA GLY A 94 4.80 -37.00 18.63
C GLY A 94 4.31 -35.77 17.86
N LYS A 95 4.87 -34.57 18.11
CA LYS A 95 4.60 -33.37 17.30
C LYS A 95 5.85 -32.89 16.58
N LYS A 96 5.69 -32.58 15.30
CA LYS A 96 6.76 -32.02 14.47
C LYS A 96 6.64 -30.51 14.44
N THR A 97 7.69 -29.79 14.81
CA THR A 97 7.74 -28.34 14.67
C THR A 97 7.67 -27.95 13.19
N ALA A 98 6.99 -26.84 12.90
CA ALA A 98 6.92 -26.31 11.54
C ALA A 98 8.32 -25.90 11.05
N PHE A 99 8.61 -26.18 9.78
CA PHE A 99 9.85 -25.72 9.17
C PHE A 99 9.79 -24.21 8.90
N LYS A 100 10.96 -23.55 8.89
CA LYS A 100 11.07 -22.10 8.60
C LYS A 100 10.29 -21.66 7.37
N HIS A 101 10.33 -22.41 6.27
CA HIS A 101 9.60 -22.06 5.05
C HIS A 101 8.09 -22.13 5.20
N GLN A 102 7.56 -23.02 6.05
CA GLN A 102 6.12 -23.11 6.34
C GLN A 102 5.66 -21.92 7.18
N ILE A 103 6.49 -21.49 8.14
CA ILE A 103 6.22 -20.30 8.97
C ILE A 103 6.25 -19.03 8.11
N VAL A 104 7.28 -18.90 7.25
CA VAL A 104 7.38 -17.78 6.31
C VAL A 104 6.21 -17.77 5.34
N GLY A 105 5.85 -18.92 4.75
CA GLY A 105 4.68 -19.02 3.87
C GLY A 105 3.37 -18.66 4.59
N LEU A 106 3.15 -19.14 5.82
CA LEU A 106 1.96 -18.79 6.59
C LEU A 106 1.90 -17.29 6.92
N ARG A 107 3.05 -16.68 7.23
CA ARG A 107 3.13 -15.24 7.47
C ARG A 107 2.85 -14.44 6.19
N ASP A 108 3.58 -14.74 5.12
CA ASP A 108 3.63 -13.92 3.90
C ASP A 108 2.46 -14.19 2.96
N ASP A 109 1.97 -15.43 2.90
CA ASP A 109 0.92 -15.85 1.97
C ASP A 109 -0.49 -15.85 2.60
N TYR A 110 -0.60 -15.81 3.93
CA TYR A 110 -1.90 -15.86 4.62
C TYR A 110 -2.17 -14.67 5.52
N PHE A 111 -1.36 -14.46 6.57
CA PHE A 111 -1.67 -13.43 7.58
C PHE A 111 -1.45 -12.00 7.06
N LEU A 112 -0.32 -11.71 6.42
CA LEU A 112 -0.06 -10.37 5.89
C LEU A 112 -1.08 -9.96 4.80
N PRO A 113 -1.43 -10.82 3.81
CA PRO A 113 -2.47 -10.49 2.84
C PRO A 113 -3.84 -10.25 3.50
N LYS A 114 -4.23 -11.04 4.50
CA LYS A 114 -5.49 -10.83 5.23
C LYS A 114 -5.50 -9.53 6.02
N ARG A 115 -4.39 -9.18 6.68
CA ARG A 115 -4.21 -7.87 7.33
C ARG A 115 -4.42 -6.75 6.31
N ASP A 116 -3.76 -6.84 5.16
CA ASP A 116 -3.82 -5.80 4.12
C ASP A 116 -5.24 -5.65 3.58
N ILE A 117 -5.94 -6.75 3.29
CA ILE A 117 -7.35 -6.72 2.88
C ILE A 117 -8.22 -6.05 3.96
N ALA A 118 -8.05 -6.42 5.23
CA ALA A 118 -8.81 -5.80 6.32
C ALA A 118 -8.50 -4.30 6.45
N THR A 119 -7.23 -3.91 6.29
CA THR A 119 -6.78 -2.50 6.25
C THR A 119 -7.46 -1.75 5.11
N GLU A 120 -7.54 -2.31 3.91
CA GLU A 120 -8.26 -1.67 2.79
C GLU A 120 -9.75 -1.51 3.08
N MET A 121 -10.37 -2.46 3.78
CA MET A 121 -11.77 -2.35 4.18
C MET A 121 -12.00 -1.23 5.21
N ILE A 122 -11.06 -1.02 6.14
CA ILE A 122 -11.07 0.13 7.06
C ILE A 122 -11.04 1.43 6.25
N LEU A 123 -10.09 1.57 5.32
CA LEU A 123 -9.91 2.80 4.55
C LEU A 123 -11.13 3.09 3.66
N ARG A 124 -11.66 2.09 2.95
CA ARG A 124 -12.89 2.23 2.16
C ARG A 124 -14.09 2.64 3.04
N PHE A 125 -14.16 2.13 4.27
CA PHE A 125 -15.22 2.51 5.20
C PHE A 125 -15.10 3.99 5.60
N LEU A 126 -13.91 4.44 5.99
CA LEU A 126 -13.67 5.84 6.37
C LEU A 126 -13.92 6.79 5.19
N GLU A 127 -13.56 6.41 3.97
CA GLU A 127 -13.85 7.20 2.76
C GLU A 127 -15.34 7.40 2.48
N ARG A 128 -16.17 6.40 2.78
CA ARG A 128 -17.62 6.48 2.56
C ARG A 128 -18.34 7.26 3.66
N ASN A 129 -17.74 7.35 4.84
CA ASN A 129 -18.32 7.99 6.02
C ASN A 129 -17.48 9.18 6.49
N GLN A 130 -16.81 9.90 5.57
CA GLN A 130 -15.86 10.96 5.92
C GLN A 130 -16.45 12.05 6.82
N ALA A 131 -17.75 12.35 6.67
CA ALA A 131 -18.45 13.33 7.48
C ALA A 131 -18.48 12.95 8.97
N ASP A 132 -18.46 11.65 9.27
CA ASP A 132 -18.53 11.12 10.63
C ASP A 132 -17.14 10.98 11.28
N TYR A 133 -16.07 10.94 10.48
CA TYR A 133 -14.69 10.70 10.92
C TYR A 133 -13.78 11.90 10.64
N LEU A 134 -14.10 13.05 11.24
CA LEU A 134 -13.40 14.32 10.98
C LEU A 134 -11.93 14.31 11.40
N LYS A 135 -11.54 13.49 12.38
CA LYS A 135 -10.15 13.32 12.81
C LYS A 135 -9.31 12.46 11.87
N TRP A 136 -9.92 11.87 10.85
CA TRP A 136 -9.19 11.09 9.87
C TRP A 136 -8.41 12.00 8.92
N ASN A 137 -7.08 11.93 9.01
CA ASN A 137 -6.18 12.86 8.32
C ASN A 137 -6.01 12.63 6.80
N LYS A 138 -6.78 11.70 6.19
CA LYS A 138 -6.70 11.31 4.77
C LYS A 138 -5.27 11.12 4.26
N SER A 139 -4.34 10.66 5.10
CA SER A 139 -2.92 10.59 4.74
C SER A 139 -2.63 9.71 3.51
N CYS A 140 -3.57 8.85 3.13
CA CYS A 140 -3.51 8.01 1.93
C CYS A 140 -3.83 8.75 0.61
N VAL A 141 -4.40 9.96 0.64
CA VAL A 141 -4.65 10.79 -0.54
C VAL A 141 -3.57 11.87 -0.64
N LYS A 142 -2.97 12.01 -1.82
CA LYS A 142 -1.88 12.93 -2.13
C LYS A 142 -2.28 13.84 -3.28
N PRO A 143 -3.12 14.87 -3.02
CA PRO A 143 -3.68 15.72 -4.09
C PRO A 143 -2.60 16.53 -4.84
N ASP A 144 -1.40 16.65 -4.27
CA ASP A 144 -0.22 17.26 -4.90
C ASP A 144 0.46 16.35 -5.94
N LEU A 145 0.12 15.06 -5.98
CA LEU A 145 0.67 14.11 -6.93
C LEU A 145 -0.20 13.96 -8.17
N TRP A 146 0.43 13.74 -9.33
CA TRP A 146 -0.27 13.42 -10.58
C TRP A 146 -1.10 12.15 -10.52
N ILE A 147 -0.73 11.24 -9.62
CA ILE A 147 -1.49 10.03 -9.29
C ILE A 147 -1.84 10.16 -7.81
N PRO A 148 -2.98 10.79 -7.49
CA PRO A 148 -3.26 11.28 -6.14
C PRO A 148 -3.73 10.19 -5.17
N ASP A 149 -4.16 9.04 -5.66
CA ASP A 149 -4.68 7.96 -4.84
C ASP A 149 -4.48 6.57 -5.47
N ALA A 150 -4.76 5.54 -4.67
CA ALA A 150 -4.58 4.15 -5.06
C ALA A 150 -5.52 3.71 -6.19
N THR A 151 -6.76 4.22 -6.23
CA THR A 151 -7.73 3.89 -7.29
C THR A 151 -7.25 4.44 -8.63
N THR A 152 -6.73 5.66 -8.65
CA THR A 152 -6.14 6.27 -9.83
C THR A 152 -4.91 5.49 -10.27
N PHE A 153 -4.04 5.08 -9.34
CA PHE A 153 -2.88 4.24 -9.65
C PHE A 153 -3.29 2.87 -10.22
N ASP A 154 -4.31 2.25 -9.64
CA ASP A 154 -4.82 0.93 -10.02
C ASP A 154 -5.32 0.90 -11.47
N GLY A 155 -5.95 1.99 -11.91
CA GLY A 155 -6.37 2.18 -13.30
C GLY A 155 -5.22 2.14 -14.32
N TYR A 156 -3.96 2.30 -13.88
CA TYR A 156 -2.78 2.15 -14.72
C TYR A 156 -1.98 0.88 -14.46
N TYR A 157 -2.00 0.40 -13.22
CA TYR A 157 -1.27 -0.80 -12.81
C TYR A 157 -2.08 -1.53 -11.74
N ASP A 158 -2.46 -2.78 -12.01
CA ASP A 158 -3.21 -3.60 -11.05
C ASP A 158 -2.41 -3.79 -9.75
N ILE A 159 -2.81 -3.04 -8.74
CA ILE A 159 -2.35 -3.16 -7.36
C ILE A 159 -3.44 -3.73 -6.46
N GLY A 160 -4.58 -4.12 -7.03
CA GLY A 160 -5.80 -4.52 -6.35
C GLY A 160 -6.44 -3.39 -5.55
N GLU A 161 -6.32 -2.15 -6.03
CA GLU A 161 -6.72 -0.91 -5.34
C GLU A 161 -6.12 -0.77 -3.93
N SER A 162 -4.95 -1.37 -3.69
CA SER A 162 -4.32 -1.35 -2.36
C SER A 162 -3.68 0.00 -2.04
N ARG A 163 -4.31 0.75 -1.15
CA ARG A 163 -3.77 1.98 -0.54
C ARG A 163 -2.47 1.74 0.20
N THR A 164 -2.27 0.58 0.80
CA THR A 164 -1.00 0.23 1.45
C THR A 164 0.13 0.12 0.43
N LYS A 165 -0.09 -0.58 -0.68
CA LYS A 165 0.89 -0.64 -1.79
C LYS A 165 1.15 0.75 -2.36
N TYR A 166 0.09 1.51 -2.62
CA TYR A 166 0.18 2.89 -3.13
C TYR A 166 0.99 3.79 -2.19
N ALA A 167 0.71 3.79 -0.88
CA ALA A 167 1.46 4.56 0.12
C ALA A 167 2.95 4.22 0.11
N GLY A 168 3.30 2.94 -0.06
CA GLY A 168 4.68 2.50 -0.24
C GLY A 168 5.34 3.03 -1.51
N MET A 169 4.58 3.44 -2.53
CA MET A 169 5.05 3.96 -3.81
C MET A 169 5.07 5.49 -3.89
N VAL A 170 4.35 6.18 -3.00
CA VAL A 170 4.22 7.65 -2.95
C VAL A 170 5.56 8.37 -3.04
N ARG A 171 6.60 7.89 -2.33
CA ARG A 171 7.95 8.49 -2.38
C ARG A 171 8.54 8.48 -3.80
N GLU A 172 8.36 7.37 -4.51
CA GLU A 172 8.87 7.20 -5.87
C GLU A 172 8.04 8.00 -6.88
N ILE A 173 6.71 8.00 -6.73
CA ILE A 173 5.81 8.87 -7.51
C ILE A 173 6.28 10.32 -7.42
N ARG A 174 6.48 10.82 -6.19
CA ARG A 174 6.91 12.20 -5.95
C ARG A 174 8.27 12.50 -6.56
N ARG A 175 9.23 11.58 -6.42
CA ARG A 175 10.58 11.73 -7.02
C ARG A 175 10.48 11.90 -8.53
N ILE A 176 9.76 11.01 -9.19
CA ILE A 176 9.66 11.02 -10.66
C ILE A 176 8.89 12.24 -11.16
N GLN A 177 7.80 12.60 -10.49
CA GLN A 177 7.06 13.83 -10.78
C GLN A 177 7.98 15.05 -10.73
N ALA A 178 8.76 15.21 -9.65
CA ALA A 178 9.70 16.32 -9.50
C ALA A 178 10.78 16.35 -10.60
N ASP A 179 11.30 15.17 -11.01
CA ASP A 179 12.29 15.08 -12.08
C ASP A 179 11.71 15.50 -13.44
N LEU A 180 10.46 15.15 -13.71
CA LEU A 180 9.76 15.50 -14.95
C LEU A 180 9.33 16.97 -14.99
N GLU A 181 8.92 17.53 -13.85
CA GLU A 181 8.66 18.97 -13.70
C GLU A 181 9.91 19.79 -14.01
N ARG A 182 11.10 19.37 -13.53
CA ARG A 182 12.39 20.04 -13.84
C ARG A 182 12.76 20.02 -15.32
N GLN A 183 12.27 19.03 -16.08
CA GLN A 183 12.51 18.93 -17.52
C GLN A 183 11.55 19.80 -18.34
N GLY A 184 10.76 20.67 -17.70
CA GLY A 184 9.80 21.55 -18.37
C GLY A 184 8.54 20.83 -18.83
N GLY A 185 8.21 19.69 -18.22
CA GLY A 185 6.99 18.96 -18.52
C GLY A 185 5.78 19.52 -17.80
N SER A 186 4.82 20.08 -18.54
CA SER A 186 3.48 20.36 -17.99
C SER A 186 2.67 19.07 -17.82
N ASP A 187 1.67 19.14 -16.93
CA ASP A 187 0.76 18.10 -16.38
C ASP A 187 -0.06 17.27 -17.41
N THR A 188 0.11 17.48 -18.71
CA THR A 188 -0.84 17.01 -19.73
C THR A 188 -0.49 15.69 -20.43
N ASP A 189 0.66 15.08 -20.17
CA ASP A 189 1.10 13.94 -20.98
C ASP A 189 0.88 12.59 -20.27
N THR A 190 -0.19 11.90 -20.68
CA THR A 190 -0.49 10.50 -20.32
C THR A 190 0.76 9.60 -20.46
N THR A 191 1.61 9.88 -21.44
CA THR A 191 2.88 9.17 -21.69
C THR A 191 3.87 9.31 -20.54
N ARG A 192 3.95 10.47 -19.88
CA ARG A 192 4.82 10.71 -18.72
C ARG A 192 4.27 10.07 -17.45
N ARG A 193 2.94 10.04 -17.30
CA ARG A 193 2.28 9.30 -16.21
C ARG A 193 2.58 7.80 -16.34
N LEU A 194 2.45 7.24 -17.55
CA LEU A 194 2.83 5.85 -17.86
C LEU A 194 4.34 5.58 -17.64
N LEU A 195 5.21 6.53 -17.99
CA LEU A 195 6.66 6.44 -17.75
C LEU A 195 6.99 6.40 -16.25
N ALA A 196 6.30 7.23 -15.46
CA ALA A 196 6.46 7.29 -14.02
C ALA A 196 5.98 6.00 -13.35
N LEU A 197 4.79 5.55 -13.71
CA LEU A 197 4.20 4.28 -13.27
C LEU A 197 5.11 3.09 -13.57
N HIS A 198 5.68 3.05 -14.78
CA HIS A 198 6.65 2.04 -15.17
C HIS A 198 7.90 2.05 -14.29
N THR A 199 8.52 3.21 -14.05
CA THR A 199 9.73 3.34 -13.22
C THR A 199 9.49 2.99 -11.75
N ILE A 200 8.29 3.24 -11.23
CA ILE A 200 7.89 2.87 -9.86
C ILE A 200 7.78 1.36 -9.75
N TYR A 201 7.10 0.73 -10.70
CA TYR A 201 6.80 -0.70 -10.63
C TYR A 201 8.05 -1.56 -10.86
N SER A 202 8.89 -1.16 -11.82
CA SER A 202 10.13 -1.87 -12.15
C SER A 202 11.23 -1.79 -11.07
N ASN A 203 11.12 -0.88 -10.09
CA ASN A 203 12.04 -0.83 -8.96
C ASN A 203 11.63 -1.72 -7.76
N LYS A 204 10.38 -2.22 -7.71
CA LYS A 204 9.85 -2.90 -6.51
C LYS A 204 9.45 -4.38 -6.70
N LEU A 205 9.08 -4.82 -7.91
CA LEU A 205 8.52 -6.18 -8.11
C LEU A 205 9.12 -6.86 -9.37
N TYR A 206 10.11 -7.74 -9.13
CA TYR A 206 10.52 -8.92 -9.92
C TYR A 206 11.17 -8.85 -11.32
N HIS A 207 12.02 -9.89 -11.54
CA HIS A 207 12.70 -10.44 -12.71
C HIS A 207 13.18 -9.52 -13.86
N GLU A 208 14.51 -9.48 -14.01
CA GLU A 208 15.30 -8.77 -15.03
C GLU A 208 14.82 -8.96 -16.49
N ALA A 209 14.18 -10.09 -16.79
CA ALA A 209 13.72 -10.44 -18.14
C ALA A 209 12.44 -9.69 -18.57
N GLU A 210 11.45 -9.54 -17.68
CA GLU A 210 10.23 -8.79 -17.97
C GLU A 210 10.50 -7.28 -17.96
N TYR A 211 11.40 -6.84 -17.07
CA TYR A 211 11.94 -5.47 -17.05
C TYR A 211 12.53 -5.05 -18.41
N LYS A 212 13.37 -5.88 -19.04
CA LYS A 212 13.99 -5.56 -20.34
C LYS A 212 12.96 -5.36 -21.46
N LYS A 213 11.90 -6.18 -21.50
CA LYS A 213 10.85 -6.09 -22.52
C LYS A 213 10.01 -4.82 -22.37
N VAL A 214 9.56 -4.53 -21.15
CA VAL A 214 8.68 -3.36 -20.91
C VAL A 214 9.48 -2.05 -21.03
N LYS A 215 10.73 -2.01 -20.53
CA LYS A 215 11.64 -0.87 -20.75
C LYS A 215 11.86 -0.56 -22.23
N ALA A 216 11.99 -1.57 -23.08
CA ALA A 216 12.15 -1.38 -24.52
C ALA A 216 10.90 -0.75 -25.17
N LEU A 217 9.70 -1.20 -24.78
CA LEU A 217 8.43 -0.62 -25.27
C LEU A 217 8.26 0.83 -24.83
N VAL A 218 8.63 1.13 -23.58
CA VAL A 218 8.55 2.47 -23.01
C VAL A 218 9.54 3.43 -23.66
N LEU A 219 10.79 3.00 -23.86
CA LEU A 219 11.80 3.79 -24.57
C LEU A 219 11.40 4.06 -26.03
N LYS A 220 10.77 3.08 -26.68
CA LYS A 220 10.22 3.24 -28.03
C LYS A 220 9.10 4.27 -28.06
N ALA A 221 8.11 4.15 -27.16
CA ALA A 221 7.01 5.11 -27.08
C ALA A 221 7.51 6.55 -26.79
N TRP A 222 8.55 6.68 -25.96
CA TRP A 222 9.21 7.98 -25.71
C TRP A 222 9.92 8.52 -26.95
N ALA A 223 10.63 7.68 -27.71
CA ALA A 223 11.28 8.09 -28.95
C ALA A 223 10.26 8.56 -30.00
N ASP A 224 9.18 7.80 -30.18
CA ASP A 224 8.10 8.13 -31.11
C ASP A 224 7.46 9.50 -30.77
N PHE A 225 7.25 9.77 -29.47
CA PHE A 225 6.76 11.07 -28.99
C PHE A 225 7.73 12.24 -29.27
N GLN A 226 9.03 12.02 -29.09
CA GLN A 226 10.04 13.04 -29.39
C GLN A 226 10.09 13.37 -30.89
N GLU A 227 9.85 12.40 -31.77
CA GLU A 227 9.73 12.64 -33.21
C GLU A 227 8.46 13.43 -33.56
N GLU A 228 7.30 13.06 -32.98
CA GLU A 228 6.03 13.75 -33.24
C GLU A 228 6.06 15.23 -32.80
N THR A 229 6.70 15.52 -31.67
CA THR A 229 6.85 16.88 -31.15
C THR A 229 7.86 17.74 -31.93
N LYS A 230 8.91 17.12 -32.51
CA LYS A 230 9.81 17.80 -33.45
C LYS A 230 9.10 18.19 -34.74
N GLY A 231 8.24 17.31 -35.28
CA GLY A 231 7.44 17.61 -36.47
C GLY A 231 6.50 18.80 -36.29
N LYS A 232 5.82 18.88 -35.13
CA LYS A 232 4.92 19.99 -34.79
C LYS A 232 5.64 21.34 -34.60
N ARG A 233 6.89 21.34 -34.10
CA ARG A 233 7.70 22.57 -33.99
C ARG A 233 8.14 23.11 -35.35
N ASN A 234 8.46 22.25 -36.31
CA ASN A 234 8.89 22.69 -37.64
C ASN A 234 7.75 23.32 -38.45
N HIS A 235 6.52 22.79 -38.37
CA HIS A 235 5.34 23.40 -39.01
C HIS A 235 4.93 24.76 -38.44
N THR A 236 5.27 25.04 -37.18
CA THR A 236 5.00 26.36 -36.56
C THR A 236 6.02 27.42 -36.98
N ILE A 237 7.19 27.00 -37.48
CA ILE A 237 8.24 27.92 -37.98
C ILE A 237 7.95 28.30 -39.45
N GLU A 238 7.53 27.35 -40.29
CA GLU A 238 7.18 27.62 -41.69
C GLU A 238 5.95 28.55 -41.82
N THR A 239 4.94 28.41 -40.95
CA THR A 239 3.75 29.28 -40.97
C THR A 239 4.00 30.72 -40.46
N LYS A 240 5.16 30.98 -39.82
CA LYS A 240 5.58 32.34 -39.45
C LYS A 240 6.38 33.03 -40.56
N GLU A 241 7.07 32.29 -41.42
CA GLU A 241 7.74 32.87 -42.58
C GLU A 241 6.76 33.23 -43.70
N ASP A 242 5.67 32.46 -43.89
CA ASP A 242 4.65 32.80 -44.89
C ASP A 242 3.74 33.99 -44.50
N ASN A 243 3.65 34.35 -43.22
CA ASN A 243 2.92 35.53 -42.76
C ASN A 243 3.76 36.83 -42.73
N ALA A 244 5.07 36.76 -43.03
CA ALA A 244 5.91 37.95 -43.14
C ALA A 244 5.77 38.66 -44.49
N THR A 245 5.21 38.00 -45.51
CA THR A 245 5.07 38.54 -46.88
C THR A 245 3.72 39.23 -47.15
N PHE A 246 2.77 39.19 -46.20
CA PHE A 246 1.41 39.75 -46.35
C PHE A 246 1.13 41.02 -45.53
N ARG A 247 2.17 41.84 -45.26
CA ARG A 247 2.06 43.17 -44.61
C ARG A 247 2.80 44.29 -45.36
N ALA A 248 2.77 44.25 -46.68
CA ALA A 248 3.21 45.36 -47.52
C ALA A 248 2.35 45.50 -48.77
N PHE A 249 1.06 45.79 -48.61
CA PHE A 249 0.20 46.50 -49.58
C PHE A 249 -1.02 47.05 -48.85
#